data_AF-A0A7X7FYC3-F1
#
_entry.id   AF-A0A7X7FYC3-F1
#
_cell.length_a   1.000
_cell.length_b   1.000
_cell.length_c   1.000
_cell.angle_alpha   90.00
_cell.angle_beta   90.00
_cell.angle_gamma   90.00
#
_symmetry.space_group_name_H-M   'P 1'
#
loop_
_entity.id
_entity.type
_entity.pdbx_description
1 polymer ?
#
loop_
_entity_poly.entity_id
_entity_poly.type
_entity_poly.pdbx_seq_one_letter_code
_entity_poly.pdbx_strand_id
1 'polypeptide(L)'
;MREKGLERHDGFLRRIFDSRAFDIISTHDYYFPDQAVNGFTFGSYLDHIKALAAEYGVADRPLWVTENGYVTVPTKVGARMDPGSIGAQSRWLEGAVVQASDAGVDRMFWMLIADRDEPYFGTMGLLENDGTSRPVCAVVRRVNEGGVKLDQR
;
A
#
# COMPACT_ATOMS: atom_id res chain seq x y z
N MET A 1 22.16 4.76 8.19
CA MET A 1 21.01 4.19 8.94
C MET A 1 19.97 3.53 8.03
N ARG A 2 19.62 4.13 6.88
CA ARG A 2 18.64 3.63 5.89
C ARG A 2 19.00 2.26 5.29
N GLU A 3 20.25 2.07 4.87
CA GLU A 3 20.77 0.83 4.28
C GLU A 3 20.60 -0.36 5.23
N LYS A 4 20.96 -0.18 6.51
CA LYS A 4 20.77 -1.19 7.57
C LYS A 4 19.31 -1.59 7.81
N GLY A 5 18.35 -0.70 7.53
CA GLY A 5 16.92 -0.98 7.69
C GLY A 5 16.40 -1.91 6.59
N LEU A 6 16.75 -1.58 5.34
CA LEU A 6 16.39 -2.40 4.18
C LEU A 6 17.11 -3.75 4.20
N GLU A 7 18.41 -3.77 4.52
CA GLU A 7 19.18 -5.02 4.68
C GLU A 7 18.56 -5.95 5.72
N ARG A 8 18.12 -5.40 6.86
CA ARG A 8 17.45 -6.17 7.92
C ARG A 8 16.11 -6.71 7.46
N HIS A 9 15.33 -5.89 6.76
CA HIS A 9 14.03 -6.28 6.19
C HIS A 9 14.20 -7.41 5.16
N ASP A 10 15.10 -7.23 4.19
CA ASP A 10 15.36 -8.21 3.15
C ASP A 10 15.93 -9.51 3.76
N GLY A 11 16.83 -9.41 4.73
CA GLY A 11 17.34 -10.56 5.47
C GLY A 11 16.26 -11.34 6.23
N PHE A 12 15.22 -10.66 6.72
CA PHE A 12 14.05 -11.30 7.32
C PHE A 12 13.18 -12.01 6.27
N LEU A 13 12.84 -11.33 5.17
CA LEU A 13 12.06 -11.93 4.08
C LEU A 13 12.74 -13.14 3.47
N ARG A 14 14.05 -13.06 3.21
CA ARG A 14 14.84 -14.19 2.68
C ARG A 14 14.73 -15.44 3.53
N ARG A 15 14.73 -15.32 4.86
CA ARG A 15 14.55 -16.47 5.77
C ARG A 15 13.16 -17.08 5.68
N ILE A 16 12.13 -16.25 5.51
CA ILE A 16 10.75 -16.73 5.31
C ILE A 16 10.65 -17.44 3.95
N PHE A 17 11.14 -16.82 2.89
CA PHE A 17 11.11 -17.37 1.54
C PHE A 17 11.87 -18.70 1.43
N ASP A 18 13.05 -18.79 2.06
CA ASP A 18 13.82 -20.03 2.15
C ASP A 18 13.06 -21.17 2.85
N SER A 19 12.28 -20.84 3.88
CA SER A 19 11.48 -21.85 4.60
C SER A 19 10.38 -22.48 3.74
N ARG A 20 9.87 -21.75 2.74
CA ARG A 20 8.71 -22.13 1.90
C ARG A 20 7.45 -22.52 2.68
N ALA A 21 7.39 -22.22 3.98
CA ALA A 21 6.33 -22.61 4.90
C ALA A 21 5.24 -21.55 5.00
N PHE A 22 4.73 -21.11 3.86
CA PHE A 22 3.67 -20.10 3.73
C PHE A 22 2.95 -20.26 2.40
N ASP A 23 1.72 -19.77 2.34
CA ASP A 23 0.89 -19.83 1.14
C ASP A 23 0.76 -18.47 0.43
N ILE A 24 0.96 -17.37 1.15
CA ILE A 24 0.73 -16.00 0.69
C ILE A 24 1.89 -15.13 1.16
N ILE A 25 2.35 -14.23 0.30
CA ILE A 25 3.24 -13.13 0.66
C ILE A 25 2.35 -11.94 1.03
N SER A 26 2.52 -11.37 2.23
CA SER A 26 1.75 -10.19 2.65
C SER A 26 2.67 -9.05 3.06
N THR A 27 2.23 -7.81 2.80
CA THR A 27 2.98 -6.61 3.13
C THR A 27 2.06 -5.46 3.51
N HIS A 28 2.58 -4.51 4.27
CA HIS A 28 1.91 -3.25 4.57
C HIS A 28 2.62 -2.18 3.74
N ASP A 29 1.91 -1.55 2.82
CA ASP A 29 2.50 -0.58 1.88
C ASP A 29 1.83 0.78 1.99
N TYR A 30 2.60 1.73 2.53
CA TYR A 30 2.22 3.13 2.69
C TYR A 30 3.15 4.06 1.89
N TYR A 31 3.90 3.53 0.92
CA TYR A 31 4.66 4.37 0.00
C TYR A 31 3.73 5.16 -0.91
N PHE A 32 4.22 6.26 -1.49
CA PHE A 32 3.44 7.08 -2.40
C PHE A 32 3.59 6.54 -3.83
N PRO A 33 2.50 6.45 -4.61
CA PRO A 33 2.58 6.03 -6.01
C PRO A 33 3.43 6.97 -6.88
N ASP A 34 3.37 8.27 -6.61
CA ASP A 34 3.96 9.35 -7.41
C ASP A 34 5.23 9.96 -6.81
N GLN A 35 5.63 9.53 -5.63
CA GLN A 35 6.80 10.06 -4.93
C GLN A 35 7.61 8.95 -4.25
N ALA A 36 8.90 8.87 -4.60
CA ALA A 36 9.80 7.95 -3.93
C ALA A 36 10.11 8.43 -2.50
N VAL A 37 9.82 7.59 -1.52
CA VAL A 37 10.26 7.70 -0.12
C VAL A 37 11.04 6.43 0.16
N ASN A 38 12.12 6.43 0.93
CA ASN A 38 12.81 5.14 1.12
C ASN A 38 13.70 4.71 -0.08
N GLY A 39 13.46 5.29 -1.26
CA GLY A 39 13.97 4.79 -2.55
C GLY A 39 12.89 4.00 -3.29
N PHE A 40 11.69 3.95 -2.72
CA PHE A 40 10.56 3.20 -3.21
C PHE A 40 9.36 4.11 -3.45
N THR A 41 8.65 3.84 -4.53
CA THR A 41 7.23 4.18 -4.66
C THR A 41 6.43 2.98 -4.13
N PHE A 42 5.10 3.11 -4.11
CA PHE A 42 4.21 1.98 -3.83
C PHE A 42 4.54 0.76 -4.73
N GLY A 43 4.51 0.95 -6.05
CA GLY A 43 4.79 -0.10 -7.02
C GLY A 43 6.20 -0.67 -6.93
N SER A 44 7.23 0.18 -6.81
CA SER A 44 8.61 -0.34 -6.83
C SER A 44 8.98 -1.11 -5.56
N TYR A 45 8.27 -0.89 -4.45
CA TYR A 45 8.40 -1.73 -3.26
C TYR A 45 7.80 -3.13 -3.48
N LEU A 46 6.64 -3.22 -4.14
CA LEU A 46 6.03 -4.49 -4.50
C LEU A 46 6.91 -5.28 -5.49
N ASP A 47 7.47 -4.60 -6.49
CA ASP A 47 8.42 -5.20 -7.44
C ASP A 47 9.67 -5.74 -6.73
N HIS A 48 10.19 -5.01 -5.73
CA HIS A 48 11.32 -5.46 -4.91
C HIS A 48 10.99 -6.74 -4.13
N ILE A 49 9.83 -6.82 -3.49
CA ILE A 49 9.39 -8.04 -2.78
C ILE A 49 9.28 -9.21 -3.76
N LYS A 50 8.70 -9.00 -4.95
CA LYS A 50 8.57 -10.05 -5.97
C LYS A 50 9.91 -10.51 -6.51
N ALA A 51 10.86 -9.59 -6.73
CA ALA A 51 12.21 -9.93 -7.15
C ALA A 51 12.90 -10.83 -6.11
N LEU A 52 12.80 -10.47 -4.82
CA LEU A 52 13.30 -11.31 -3.73
C LEU A 52 12.61 -12.68 -3.67
N ALA A 53 11.29 -12.74 -3.86
CA ALA A 53 10.56 -14.01 -3.90
C ALA A 53 10.99 -14.89 -5.08
N ALA A 54 11.31 -14.29 -6.23
CA ALA A 54 11.77 -15.01 -7.42
C ALA A 54 13.14 -15.67 -7.20
N GLU A 55 14.05 -15.03 -6.47
CA GLU A 55 15.36 -15.60 -6.10
C GLU A 55 15.23 -16.93 -5.34
N TYR A 56 14.12 -17.14 -4.63
CA TYR A 56 13.86 -18.33 -3.82
C TYR A 56 12.88 -19.33 -4.47
N GLY A 57 12.39 -19.00 -5.67
CA GLY A 57 11.44 -19.83 -6.42
C GLY A 57 10.03 -19.85 -5.82
N VAL A 58 9.61 -18.75 -5.19
CA VAL A 58 8.29 -18.59 -4.54
C VAL A 58 7.52 -17.36 -5.05
N ALA A 59 7.92 -16.81 -6.21
CA ALA A 59 7.24 -15.67 -6.84
C ALA A 59 5.87 -16.00 -7.45
N ASP A 60 5.51 -17.28 -7.52
CA ASP A 60 4.18 -17.78 -7.90
C ASP A 60 3.17 -17.70 -6.75
N ARG A 61 3.62 -17.41 -5.52
CA ARG A 61 2.74 -17.23 -4.37
C ARG A 61 1.96 -15.92 -4.49
N PRO A 62 0.65 -15.91 -4.14
CA PRO A 62 -0.14 -14.69 -4.11
C PRO A 62 0.51 -13.59 -3.29
N LEU A 63 0.43 -12.36 -3.78
CA LEU A 63 0.94 -11.15 -3.09
C LEU A 63 -0.25 -10.30 -2.62
N TRP A 64 -0.35 -10.10 -1.31
CA TRP A 64 -1.40 -9.29 -0.70
C TRP A 64 -0.83 -8.04 -0.04
N VAL A 65 -1.46 -6.90 -0.28
CA VAL A 65 -1.23 -5.68 0.49
C VAL A 65 -2.27 -5.63 1.61
N THR A 66 -1.90 -6.09 2.80
CA THR A 66 -2.83 -6.30 3.93
C THR A 66 -3.14 -5.04 4.71
N GLU A 67 -2.30 -4.02 4.61
CA GLU A 67 -2.61 -2.68 5.09
C GLU A 67 -2.05 -1.63 4.14
N ASN A 68 -2.88 -0.64 3.83
CA ASN A 68 -2.48 0.59 3.17
C ASN A 68 -3.51 1.68 3.50
N GLY A 69 -3.15 2.93 3.21
CA GLY A 69 -4.06 4.05 3.39
C GLY A 69 -3.36 5.39 3.22
N TYR A 70 -4.16 6.44 3.23
CA TYR A 70 -3.66 7.80 3.11
C TYR A 70 -4.42 8.73 4.06
N VAL A 71 -3.67 9.53 4.83
CA VAL A 71 -4.22 10.48 5.81
C VAL A 71 -4.92 11.64 5.11
N THR A 72 -6.04 12.09 5.64
CA THR A 72 -6.75 13.27 5.10
C THR A 72 -6.35 14.58 5.77
N VAL A 73 -5.55 14.52 6.84
CA VAL A 73 -4.94 15.69 7.49
C VAL A 73 -3.41 15.61 7.46
N PRO A 74 -2.71 16.75 7.35
CA PRO A 74 -1.25 16.75 7.45
C PRO A 74 -0.80 16.09 8.74
N THR A 75 0.05 15.07 8.64
CA THR A 75 0.53 14.39 9.83
C THR A 75 2.01 14.08 9.77
N LYS A 76 2.68 14.25 10.91
CA LYS A 76 4.11 14.03 11.08
C LYS A 76 4.39 12.64 11.66
N VAL A 77 5.30 11.89 11.04
CA VAL A 77 5.82 10.61 11.57
C VAL A 77 7.33 10.65 11.58
N GLY A 78 7.91 10.71 12.79
CA GLY A 78 9.33 10.89 12.96
C GLY A 78 9.82 12.17 12.24
N ALA A 79 10.67 11.99 11.23
CA ALA A 79 11.19 13.07 10.39
C ALA A 79 10.38 13.32 9.10
N ARG A 80 9.40 12.48 8.78
CA ARG A 80 8.56 12.59 7.57
C ARG A 80 7.32 13.44 7.86
N MET A 81 6.92 14.26 6.90
CA MET A 81 5.63 14.96 6.91
C MET A 81 4.79 14.41 5.76
N ASP A 82 3.64 13.83 6.09
CA ASP A 82 2.67 13.40 5.10
C ASP A 82 1.69 14.55 4.89
N PRO A 83 1.58 15.13 3.68
CA PRO A 83 0.90 16.40 3.48
C PRO A 83 -0.59 16.30 3.76
N GLY A 84 -1.24 15.17 3.49
CA GLY A 84 -2.62 14.86 3.88
C GLY A 84 -3.69 15.78 3.27
N SER A 85 -4.64 15.22 2.53
CA SER A 85 -5.87 15.93 2.16
C SER A 85 -6.93 14.96 1.66
N ILE A 86 -8.20 15.32 1.79
CA ILE A 86 -9.32 14.53 1.24
C ILE A 86 -9.12 14.25 -0.25
N GLY A 87 -8.73 15.27 -1.05
CA GLY A 87 -8.51 15.09 -2.48
C GLY A 87 -7.29 14.24 -2.81
N ALA A 88 -6.21 14.32 -2.02
CA ALA A 88 -5.02 13.49 -2.22
C ALA A 88 -5.28 12.03 -1.86
N GLN A 89 -6.14 11.73 -0.88
CA GLN A 89 -6.50 10.37 -0.52
C GLN A 89 -7.07 9.59 -1.71
N SER A 90 -8.01 10.19 -2.47
CA SER A 90 -8.56 9.57 -3.68
C SER A 90 -7.50 9.35 -4.77
N ARG A 91 -6.67 10.35 -5.06
CA ARG A 91 -5.62 10.24 -6.09
C ARG A 91 -4.55 9.23 -5.73
N TRP A 92 -4.19 9.17 -4.45
CA TRP A 92 -3.27 8.17 -3.92
C TRP A 92 -3.83 6.76 -4.16
N LEU A 93 -5.10 6.52 -3.82
CA LEU A 93 -5.71 5.20 -4.02
C LEU A 93 -5.78 4.83 -5.51
N GLU A 94 -6.13 5.78 -6.39
CA GLU A 94 -6.13 5.54 -7.84
C GLU A 94 -4.76 5.07 -8.34
N GLY A 95 -3.69 5.80 -7.99
CA GLY A 95 -2.33 5.41 -8.38
C GLY A 95 -1.86 4.10 -7.75
N ALA A 96 -2.19 3.88 -6.47
CA ALA A 96 -1.81 2.66 -5.76
C ALA A 96 -2.48 1.41 -6.34
N VAL A 97 -3.76 1.48 -6.72
CA VAL A 97 -4.45 0.35 -7.35
C VAL A 97 -3.88 0.03 -8.73
N VAL A 98 -3.52 1.04 -9.53
CA VAL A 98 -2.83 0.82 -10.81
C VAL A 98 -1.53 0.05 -10.58
N GLN A 99 -0.68 0.56 -9.68
CA GLN A 99 0.62 -0.03 -9.40
C GLN A 99 0.51 -1.41 -8.74
N ALA A 100 -0.48 -1.64 -7.87
CA ALA A 100 -0.79 -2.94 -7.32
C ALA A 100 -1.16 -3.94 -8.42
N SER A 101 -2.03 -3.53 -9.34
CA SER A 101 -2.47 -4.36 -10.48
C SER A 101 -1.29 -4.71 -11.39
N ASP A 102 -0.45 -3.73 -11.73
CA ASP A 102 0.73 -3.95 -12.58
C ASP A 102 1.75 -4.87 -11.89
N ALA A 103 1.91 -4.74 -10.58
CA ALA A 103 2.72 -5.63 -9.76
C ALA A 103 2.07 -7.01 -9.55
N GLY A 104 0.84 -7.26 -10.02
CA GLY A 104 0.16 -8.55 -9.85
C GLY A 104 -0.25 -8.86 -8.42
N VAL A 105 -0.59 -7.84 -7.63
CA VAL A 105 -1.19 -8.00 -6.30
C VAL A 105 -2.59 -8.62 -6.42
N ASP A 106 -2.82 -9.73 -5.71
CA ASP A 106 -4.10 -10.42 -5.72
C ASP A 106 -5.17 -9.72 -4.88
N ARG A 107 -4.76 -9.15 -3.74
CA ARG A 107 -5.67 -8.49 -2.78
C ARG A 107 -5.02 -7.28 -2.14
N MET A 108 -5.78 -6.20 -2.04
CA MET A 108 -5.37 -4.97 -1.39
C MET A 108 -6.45 -4.56 -0.38
N PHE A 109 -6.05 -4.34 0.87
CA PHE A 109 -6.94 -4.05 1.98
C PHE A 109 -6.69 -2.65 2.51
N TRP A 110 -7.70 -1.79 2.37
CA TRP A 110 -7.66 -0.45 2.93
C TRP A 110 -7.78 -0.52 4.47
N MET A 111 -6.90 0.18 5.18
CA MET A 111 -6.71 0.02 6.62
C MET A 111 -7.97 0.34 7.44
N LEU A 112 -8.69 1.43 7.11
CA LEU A 112 -9.78 1.95 7.93
C LEU A 112 -11.07 2.17 7.13
N ILE A 113 -12.18 1.56 7.56
CA ILE A 113 -13.50 1.83 6.98
C ILE A 113 -13.98 3.22 7.39
N ALA A 114 -13.94 3.55 8.68
CA ALA A 114 -14.28 4.86 9.20
C ALA A 114 -13.08 5.45 9.94
N ASP A 115 -13.02 6.77 10.02
CA ASP A 115 -12.07 7.49 10.85
C ASP A 115 -12.14 7.01 12.30
N ARG A 116 -11.10 7.34 13.06
CA ARG A 116 -10.96 7.02 14.47
C ARG A 116 -10.31 8.19 15.20
N ASP A 117 -10.59 8.30 16.49
CA ASP A 117 -9.88 9.23 17.36
C ASP A 117 -8.53 8.63 17.79
N GLU A 118 -7.59 8.56 16.84
CA GLU A 118 -6.24 8.10 17.08
C GLU A 118 -5.18 8.92 16.32
N PRO A 119 -3.97 9.08 16.86
CA PRO A 119 -2.89 9.77 16.16
C PRO A 119 -2.48 9.07 14.86
N TYR A 120 -2.07 9.86 13.87
CA TYR A 120 -1.59 9.43 12.55
C TYR A 120 -2.63 8.72 11.68
N PHE A 121 -3.04 7.51 12.02
CA PHE A 121 -3.91 6.70 11.17
C PHE A 121 -5.39 7.13 11.21
N GLY A 122 -5.82 7.85 12.25
CA GLY A 122 -7.24 8.12 12.53
C GLY A 122 -8.00 8.89 11.45
N THR A 123 -7.32 9.45 10.46
CA THR A 123 -7.95 10.20 9.35
C THR A 123 -7.88 9.48 7.99
N MET A 124 -7.57 8.18 8.00
CA MET A 124 -7.50 7.35 6.79
C MET A 124 -8.84 6.69 6.43
N GLY A 125 -9.92 6.97 7.14
CA GLY A 125 -11.22 6.34 6.88
C GLY A 125 -11.70 6.54 5.45
N LEU A 126 -12.42 5.55 4.91
CA LEU A 126 -13.29 5.75 3.75
C LEU A 126 -14.51 6.60 4.12
N LEU A 127 -14.93 6.51 5.38
CA LEU A 127 -15.99 7.28 6.01
C LEU A 127 -15.41 8.20 7.08
N GLU A 128 -16.06 9.33 7.33
CA GLU A 128 -15.81 10.14 8.53
C GLU A 128 -16.35 9.41 9.78
N ASN A 129 -16.04 9.94 10.97
CA ASN A 129 -16.49 9.36 12.26
C ASN A 129 -18.02 9.27 12.39
N ASP A 130 -18.76 10.12 11.70
CA ASP A 130 -20.23 10.13 11.69
C ASP A 130 -20.85 9.21 10.61
N GLY A 131 -20.02 8.47 9.87
CA GLY A 131 -20.44 7.60 8.78
C GLY A 131 -20.59 8.30 7.43
N THR A 132 -20.34 9.61 7.34
CA THR A 132 -20.36 10.35 6.07
C THR A 132 -19.32 9.79 5.11
N SER A 133 -19.74 9.45 3.89
CA SER A 133 -18.85 8.92 2.86
C SER A 133 -17.87 9.98 2.35
N ARG A 134 -16.57 9.65 2.31
CA ARG A 134 -15.56 10.47 1.65
C ARG A 134 -15.52 10.21 0.13
N PRO A 135 -14.92 11.10 -0.67
CA PRO A 135 -14.73 10.90 -2.12
C PRO A 135 -13.98 9.61 -2.48
N VAL A 136 -13.09 9.12 -1.61
CA VAL A 136 -12.34 7.87 -1.83
C VAL A 136 -13.27 6.65 -1.95
N CYS A 137 -14.46 6.65 -1.33
CA CYS A 137 -15.45 5.59 -1.52
C CYS A 137 -15.86 5.41 -2.99
N ALA A 138 -15.90 6.51 -3.76
CA ALA A 138 -16.22 6.42 -5.18
C ALA A 138 -15.11 5.72 -5.97
N VAL A 139 -13.85 5.89 -5.56
CA VAL A 139 -12.70 5.16 -6.13
C VAL A 139 -12.81 3.68 -5.79
N VAL A 140 -13.02 3.34 -4.51
CA VAL A 140 -13.19 1.94 -4.05
C VAL A 140 -14.32 1.24 -4.80
N ARG A 141 -15.45 1.92 -5.02
CA ARG A 141 -16.56 1.36 -5.80
C ARG A 141 -16.14 1.07 -7.24
N ARG A 142 -15.54 2.02 -7.94
CA ARG A 142 -15.08 1.83 -9.33
C ARG A 142 -14.08 0.69 -9.46
N VAL A 143 -13.16 0.55 -8.51
CA VAL A 143 -12.16 -0.53 -8.50
C VAL A 143 -12.85 -1.89 -8.38
N ASN A 144 -13.77 -2.05 -7.44
CA ASN A 144 -14.47 -3.32 -7.22
C ASN A 144 -15.48 -3.68 -8.32
N GLU A 145 -16.01 -2.69 -9.03
CA GLU A 145 -16.90 -2.90 -10.19
C GLU A 145 -16.13 -3.22 -11.48
N GLY A 146 -14.79 -3.30 -11.44
CA GLY A 146 -13.94 -3.52 -12.61
C GLY A 146 -13.86 -2.30 -13.54
N GLY A 147 -14.28 -1.13 -13.05
CA GLY A 147 -14.35 0.14 -13.78
C GLY A 147 -13.01 0.87 -13.91
N VAL A 148 -11.96 0.44 -13.19
CA VAL A 148 -10.59 0.87 -13.49
C VAL A 148 -10.03 -0.04 -14.58
N LYS A 149 -10.55 0.12 -15.81
CA LYS A 149 -9.80 -0.29 -17.00
C LYS A 149 -8.78 0.81 -17.27
N LEU A 150 -7.53 0.49 -16.97
CA LEU A 150 -6.37 1.31 -17.25
C LEU A 150 -6.31 1.53 -18.77
N ASP A 151 -6.55 2.76 -19.22
CA ASP A 151 -6.19 3.14 -20.58
C ASP A 151 -4.68 2.89 -20.72
N GLN A 152 -4.34 1.83 -21.45
CA GLN A 152 -2.98 1.59 -21.90
C GLN A 152 -2.61 2.76 -22.81
N ARG A 153 -1.78 3.67 -22.31
CA ARG A 153 -1.07 4.64 -23.14
C ARG A 153 0.21 4.04 -23.67
#